data_AF-A0A5E7XZG2-F1
#
_entry.id   AF-A0A5E7XZG2-F1
#
_cell.length_a   1.000
_cell.length_b   1.000
_cell.length_c   1.000
_cell.angle_alpha   90.00
_cell.angle_beta   90.00
_cell.angle_gamma   90.00
#
_symmetry.space_group_name_H-M   'P 1'
#
loop_
_entity.id
_entity.type
_entity.pdbx_description
1 polymer ?
#
loop_
_entity_poly.entity_id
_entity_poly.type
_entity_poly.pdbx_seq_one_letter_code
_entity_poly.pdbx_strand_id
1 'polypeptide(L)' 'MDHLFVKTAFQPEELSDLKLLFDDITSQPSFDPSDGAREAFARYLIETFPSGAFDARKHRSVVEASARMFYSSETAA' A
#
# COMPACT_ATOMS: atom_id res chain seq x y z
N MET A 1 -33.01 5.04 9.02
CA MET A 1 -32.12 4.55 7.95
C MET A 1 -30.85 5.35 8.05
N ASP A 2 -29.90 4.83 8.81
CA ASP A 2 -28.58 5.44 8.98
C ASP A 2 -27.88 5.41 7.63
N HIS A 3 -27.75 6.58 7.03
CA HIS A 3 -26.84 6.80 5.92
C HIS A 3 -25.43 6.55 6.46
N LEU A 4 -25.00 5.29 6.41
CA LEU A 4 -23.59 4.91 6.46
C LEU A 4 -22.91 5.72 5.37
N PHE A 5 -22.29 6.85 5.75
CA PHE A 5 -21.32 7.54 4.95
C PHE A 5 -20.14 6.59 4.78
N VAL A 6 -20.28 5.65 3.85
CA VAL A 6 -19.15 4.89 3.33
C VAL A 6 -18.24 5.95 2.76
N LYS A 7 -17.12 6.19 3.43
CA LYS A 7 -16.11 7.16 3.02
C LYS A 7 -15.45 6.62 1.75
N THR A 8 -16.12 6.68 0.60
CA THR A 8 -15.71 5.97 -0.62
C THR A 8 -14.43 6.51 -1.25
N ALA A 9 -13.90 7.64 -0.78
CA ALA A 9 -12.71 8.27 -1.28
C ALA A 9 -11.68 8.47 -0.16
N PHE A 10 -10.43 8.10 -0.45
CA PHE A 10 -9.29 8.51 0.36
C PHE A 10 -9.25 10.04 0.47
N GLN A 11 -9.02 10.56 1.67
CA GLN A 11 -8.72 11.97 1.85
C GLN A 11 -7.35 12.29 1.23
N PRO A 12 -7.10 13.55 0.86
CA PRO A 12 -5.81 13.96 0.30
C PRO A 12 -4.62 13.63 1.22
N GLU A 13 -4.81 13.74 2.54
CA GLU A 13 -3.80 13.36 3.54
C GLU A 13 -3.51 11.85 3.52
N GLU A 14 -4.55 11.02 3.44
CA GLU A 14 -4.43 9.56 3.40
C GLU A 14 -3.76 9.10 2.11
N LEU A 15 -4.06 9.74 0.97
CA LEU A 15 -3.36 9.50 -0.29
C LEU A 15 -1.89 9.90 -0.20
N SER A 16 -1.59 10.99 0.49
CA SER A 16 -0.21 11.48 0.66
C SER A 16 0.60 10.49 1.51
N ASP A 17 0.06 10.04 2.63
CA ASP A 17 0.70 9.04 3.49
C ASP A 17 0.88 7.69 2.79
N LEU A 18 -0.13 7.26 2.03
CA LEU A 18 -0.09 6.00 1.28
C LEU A 18 0.91 6.06 0.13
N LYS A 19 1.03 7.22 -0.53
CA LYS A 19 2.08 7.48 -1.52
C LYS A 19 3.48 7.47 -0.88
N LEU A 20 3.66 8.12 0.27
CA LEU A 20 4.95 8.11 0.96
C LEU A 20 5.37 6.69 1.34
N LEU A 21 4.44 5.88 1.86
CA LEU A 21 4.72 4.47 2.16
C LEU A 21 5.08 3.67 0.90
N PHE A 22 4.34 3.89 -0.19
CA PHE A 22 4.62 3.26 -1.47
C PHE A 22 6.02 3.61 -1.98
N ASP A 23 6.39 4.89 -2.00
CA ASP A 23 7.69 5.35 -2.47
C ASP A 23 8.83 4.81 -1.56
N ASP A 24 8.63 4.79 -0.24
CA ASP A 24 9.59 4.26 0.74
C ASP A 24 9.86 2.76 0.51
N ILE A 25 8.81 1.96 0.34
CA ILE A 25 8.91 0.50 0.13
C ILE A 25 9.49 0.17 -1.25
N THR A 26 9.01 0.83 -2.30
CA THR A 26 9.46 0.55 -3.68
C THR A 26 10.88 1.05 -3.98
N SER A 27 11.42 1.92 -3.11
CA SER A 27 12.83 2.35 -3.14
C SER A 27 13.76 1.41 -2.39
N GLN A 28 13.24 0.42 -1.64
CA GLN A 28 14.08 -0.53 -0.92
C GLN A 28 14.76 -1.49 -1.91
N PRO A 29 16.03 -1.86 -1.67
CA PRO A 29 16.77 -2.75 -2.57
C PRO A 29 16.21 -4.18 -2.61
N SER A 30 15.40 -4.57 -1.62
CA SER A 30 14.73 -5.87 -1.61
C SER A 30 13.48 -5.90 -2.48
N PHE A 31 12.89 -4.76 -2.81
CA PHE A 31 11.66 -4.66 -3.61
C PHE A 31 11.97 -4.89 -5.09
N ASP A 32 11.11 -5.64 -5.78
CA ASP A 32 11.25 -5.87 -7.22
C ASP A 32 11.06 -4.56 -8.00
N PRO A 33 12.08 -4.09 -8.76
CA PRO A 33 12.02 -2.80 -9.44
C PRO A 33 11.09 -2.76 -10.66
N SER A 34 10.52 -3.90 -11.06
CA SER A 34 9.64 -4.01 -12.22
C SER A 34 8.37 -3.19 -12.04
N ASP A 35 7.94 -2.51 -13.11
CA ASP A 35 6.66 -1.77 -13.14
C ASP A 35 5.47 -2.66 -12.76
N GLY A 36 5.50 -3.96 -13.12
CA GLY A 36 4.46 -4.91 -12.72
C GLY A 36 4.37 -5.14 -11.21
N ALA A 37 5.50 -5.23 -10.51
CA ALA A 37 5.51 -5.40 -9.05
C ALA A 37 5.02 -4.12 -8.35
N ARG A 38 5.42 -2.96 -8.87
CA ARG A 38 4.94 -1.65 -8.41
C ARG A 38 3.44 -1.50 -8.59
N GLU A 39 2.91 -1.83 -9.76
CA GLU A 39 1.47 -1.76 -10.04
C GLU A 39 0.68 -2.73 -9.15
N ALA A 40 1.14 -3.98 -9.02
CA ALA A 40 0.50 -4.98 -8.18
C ALA A 40 0.52 -4.59 -6.69
N PHE A 41 1.59 -3.96 -6.22
CA PHE A 41 1.70 -3.46 -4.86
C PHE A 41 0.78 -2.24 -4.62
N ALA A 42 0.76 -1.28 -5.54
CA ALA A 42 -0.15 -0.13 -5.45
C ALA A 42 -1.62 -0.58 -5.41
N ARG A 43 -1.98 -1.54 -6.25
CA ARG A 43 -3.31 -2.16 -6.26
C ARG A 43 -3.63 -2.83 -4.92
N TYR A 44 -2.70 -3.61 -4.38
CA TYR A 44 -2.85 -4.22 -3.06
C TYR A 44 -3.13 -3.19 -1.96
N LEU A 45 -2.44 -2.04 -1.94
CA LEU A 45 -2.68 -1.00 -0.94
C LEU A 45 -4.10 -0.43 -1.05
N ILE A 46 -4.56 -0.16 -2.26
CA ILE A 46 -5.90 0.40 -2.50
C ILE A 46 -7.00 -0.62 -2.14
N GLU A 47 -6.81 -1.89 -2.50
CA GLU A 47 -7.77 -2.98 -2.21
C GLU A 47 -7.78 -3.37 -0.72
N THR A 48 -6.64 -3.27 -0.03
CA THR A 48 -6.50 -3.61 1.40
C THR A 48 -7.07 -2.53 2.32
N PHE A 49 -7.00 -1.26 1.91
CA PHE A 49 -7.50 -0.13 2.69
C PHE A 49 -8.66 0.59 1.99
N PRO A 50 -9.79 -0.09 1.71
CA PRO A 50 -10.93 0.57 1.11
C PRO A 50 -11.44 1.64 2.07
N SER A 51 -11.79 2.81 1.54
CA SER A 51 -12.36 3.93 2.29
C SER A 51 -11.42 4.74 3.19
N GLY A 52 -10.11 4.76 2.90
CA GLY A 52 -9.18 5.58 3.69
C GLY A 52 -8.93 5.03 5.09
N ALA A 53 -9.14 3.73 5.32
CA ALA A 53 -8.80 3.10 6.60
C ALA A 53 -7.27 3.01 6.83
N PHE A 54 -6.46 3.58 5.94
CA PHE A 54 -5.01 3.53 6.03
C PHE A 54 -4.47 4.48 7.10
N ASP A 55 -3.76 3.93 8.07
CA ASP A 55 -3.04 4.65 9.11
C ASP A 55 -1.58 4.22 9.04
N ALA A 56 -0.70 5.11 8.57
CA ALA A 56 0.70 4.79 8.35
C ALA A 56 1.42 4.34 9.64
N ARG A 57 0.98 4.78 10.82
CA ARG A 57 1.63 4.39 12.09
C ARG A 57 1.24 2.97 12.50
N LYS A 58 0.02 2.56 12.20
CA LYS A 58 -0.51 1.24 12.58
C LYS A 58 -0.24 0.18 11.53
N HIS A 59 -0.30 0.55 10.25
CA HIS A 59 -0.31 -0.39 9.15
C HIS A 59 1.03 -0.54 8.43
N ARG A 60 2.00 0.35 8.68
CA ARG A 60 3.32 0.28 8.02
C ARG A 60 3.99 -1.08 8.19
N SER A 61 4.12 -1.60 9.41
CA SER A 61 4.83 -2.87 9.63
C SER A 61 4.18 -4.07 8.93
N VAL A 62 2.85 -4.13 8.84
CA VAL A 62 2.15 -5.22 8.13
C VAL A 62 2.30 -5.06 6.62
N VAL A 63 2.23 -3.84 6.10
CA VAL A 63 2.42 -3.56 4.68
C VAL A 63 3.85 -3.85 4.23
N GLU A 64 4.85 -3.49 5.03
CA GLU A 64 6.27 -3.81 4.75
C GLU A 64 6.51 -5.32 4.76
N ALA A 65 5.91 -6.05 5.70
CA ALA A 65 6.00 -7.52 5.72
C ALA A 65 5.37 -8.15 4.47
N SER A 66 4.19 -7.69 4.05
CA SER A 66 3.55 -8.13 2.81
C SER A 66 4.38 -7.77 1.57
N ALA A 67 4.91 -6.55 1.51
CA ALA A 67 5.79 -6.09 0.44
C ALA A 67 6.98 -7.04 0.28
N ARG A 68 7.63 -7.38 1.40
CA ARG A 68 8.79 -8.26 1.42
C ARG A 68 8.46 -9.72 1.11
N MET A 69 7.28 -10.20 1.48
CA MET A 69 6.87 -11.59 1.20
C MET A 69 6.43 -11.82 -0.24
N PHE A 70 5.77 -10.84 -0.89
CA PHE A 70 5.09 -11.04 -2.17
C PHE A 70 5.66 -10.23 -3.33
N TYR A 71 6.44 -9.19 -3.04
CA TYR A 71 6.94 -8.24 -4.04
C TYR A 71 8.46 -8.04 -3.94
N SER A 72 9.17 -9.00 -3.33
CA SER A 72 10.63 -8.98 -3.30
C SER A 72 11.21 -9.55 -4.58
N SER A 73 12.39 -9.05 -4.97
CA SER A 73 13.16 -9.60 -6.09
C SER A 73 13.56 -11.07 -5.90
N GLU A 74 13.68 -11.54 -4.65
CA GLU A 74 14.11 -12.92 -4.34
C GLU A 74 13.00 -13.96 -4.57
N THR A 75 11.73 -13.54 -4.54
CA THR A 75 10.57 -14.40 -4.87
C THR A 75 10.36 -14.60 -6.37
N ALA A 76 11.09 -13.87 -7.23
CA ALA A 76 10.98 -13.94 -8.68
C ALA A 76 12.05 -14.85 -9.34
N ALA A 77 12.83 -15.59 -8.54
CA ALA A 77 13.90 -16.49 -9.01
C ALA A 77 13.44 -17.93 -9.26
#